data_AF-A0A7C7XAW6-F1
#
_entry.id   AF-A0A7C7XAW6-F1
#
_cell.length_a   1.000
_cell.length_b   1.000
_cell.length_c   1.000
_cell.angle_alpha   90.00
_cell.angle_beta   90.00
_cell.angle_gamma   90.00
#
_symmetry.space_group_name_H-M   'P 1'
#
loop_
_entity.id
_entity.type
_entity.pdbx_description
1 polymer ?
#
loop_
_entity_poly.entity_id
_entity_poly.type
_entity_poly.pdbx_seq_one_letter_code
_entity_poly.pdbx_strand_id
1 'polypeptide(L)'
;MVEIKIQKQDSVKLYKIRKTLKELTSISGHGTELISVYIPKGKQLHEVITILKEEQGTADNIKSDLTRTHVVDSLSKVVQRLKLYKKTPERGLVVFCGALPREGGGPPGSEIIKAFEIDPPKDLKTFLYRCDDHFHVDILNEMLKDDNLIGFLALDAKDAGWGLLHADKIEVLKETGSGVAGKHRQGGQSAKRFQKLREMELTYYFNRVAHITREYFIDIYPIKGLIISGPGPTKEEFVNNDYLEYRLQNMIISTIDASYSGSEGIREAFDKSSEILSNFRMVEEKQIIEKLFKKINSNSGLGIYGLDDIINHLKNNIVETIIITDNTELYKVESKCTRCNNIQEKIVEQQKVIPTKTEFQNSPCPSCNAANIETNGQDIVDYLALLAAKTGTKIEVISGNTEHGLMLGSIGKIGAILRYNPNYSS
;
A
#
# COMPACT_ATOMS: atom_id res chain seq x y z
N MET A 1 9.29 22.05 14.85
CA MET A 1 9.60 20.87 14.03
C MET A 1 8.37 19.98 14.04
N VAL A 2 7.84 19.64 12.88
CA VAL A 2 6.61 18.84 12.76
C VAL A 2 7.03 17.38 12.87
N GLU A 3 6.64 16.68 13.94
CA GLU A 3 6.75 15.22 14.01
C GLU A 3 6.04 14.63 12.80
N ILE A 4 6.78 14.04 11.87
CA ILE A 4 6.20 13.25 10.77
C ILE A 4 5.71 11.95 11.41
N LYS A 5 4.46 11.95 11.89
CA LYS A 5 3.77 10.73 12.29
C LYS A 5 3.60 9.87 11.03
N ILE A 6 4.46 8.88 10.86
CA ILE A 6 4.28 7.82 9.86
C ILE A 6 3.05 7.02 10.31
N GLN A 7 1.87 7.44 9.85
CA GLN A 7 0.65 6.66 10.05
C GLN A 7 0.82 5.35 9.28
N LYS A 8 0.82 4.22 10.00
CA LYS A 8 0.72 2.90 9.39
C LYS A 8 -0.54 2.93 8.50
N GLN A 9 -0.33 2.84 7.19
CA GLN A 9 -1.45 2.85 6.24
C GLN A 9 -2.25 1.56 6.41
N ASP A 10 -3.56 1.68 6.43
CA ASP A 10 -4.47 0.54 6.55
C ASP A 10 -4.37 -0.31 5.26
N SER A 11 -3.81 -1.52 5.39
CA SER A 11 -3.56 -2.44 4.28
C SER A 11 -4.85 -2.85 3.58
N VAL A 12 -5.98 -2.93 4.30
CA VAL A 12 -7.31 -3.18 3.72
C VAL A 12 -7.76 -2.00 2.88
N LYS A 13 -7.53 -0.76 3.34
CA LYS A 13 -7.86 0.44 2.57
C LYS A 13 -7.04 0.51 1.28
N LEU A 14 -5.73 0.23 1.35
CA LEU A 14 -4.86 0.19 0.17
C LEU A 14 -5.28 -0.89 -0.82
N TYR A 15 -5.64 -2.07 -0.33
CA TYR A 15 -6.17 -3.15 -1.16
C TYR A 15 -7.44 -2.72 -1.91
N LYS A 16 -8.41 -2.13 -1.20
CA LYS A 16 -9.65 -1.62 -1.79
C LYS A 16 -9.37 -0.63 -2.92
N ILE A 17 -8.49 0.34 -2.67
CA ILE A 17 -8.13 1.34 -3.69
C ILE A 17 -7.48 0.65 -4.90
N ARG A 18 -6.48 -0.20 -4.70
CA ARG A 18 -5.81 -0.94 -5.80
C ARG A 18 -6.80 -1.74 -6.63
N LYS A 19 -7.74 -2.43 -5.97
CA LYS A 19 -8.78 -3.22 -6.63
C LYS A 19 -9.73 -2.35 -7.44
N THR A 20 -10.23 -1.26 -6.85
CA THR A 20 -11.10 -0.31 -7.57
C THR A 20 -10.38 0.29 -8.77
N LEU A 21 -9.09 0.65 -8.64
CA LEU A 21 -8.33 1.16 -9.78
C LEU A 21 -8.17 0.12 -10.89
N LYS A 22 -7.90 -1.15 -10.55
CA LYS A 22 -7.83 -2.25 -11.53
C LYS A 22 -9.16 -2.42 -12.29
N GLU A 23 -10.29 -2.30 -11.58
CA GLU A 23 -11.62 -2.30 -12.21
C GLU A 23 -11.80 -1.10 -13.14
N LEU A 24 -11.49 0.11 -12.68
CA LEU A 24 -11.61 1.35 -13.46
C LEU A 24 -10.72 1.35 -14.71
N THR A 25 -9.52 0.77 -14.64
CA THR A 25 -8.62 0.65 -15.81
C THR A 25 -9.17 -0.30 -16.87
N SER A 26 -9.94 -1.32 -16.48
CA SER A 26 -10.55 -2.27 -17.42
C SER A 26 -11.78 -1.72 -18.15
N ILE A 27 -12.32 -0.59 -17.68
CA ILE A 27 -13.48 0.06 -18.25
C ILE A 27 -13.04 0.99 -19.38
N SER A 28 -13.66 0.83 -20.54
CA SER A 28 -13.50 1.72 -21.69
C SER A 28 -14.88 2.20 -22.16
N GLY A 29 -15.01 3.51 -22.39
CA GLY A 29 -16.21 4.15 -22.91
C GLY A 29 -16.27 4.09 -24.45
N HIS A 30 -17.47 4.23 -25.01
CA HIS A 30 -17.68 4.31 -26.47
C HIS A 30 -17.33 5.71 -27.06
N GLY A 31 -16.75 6.59 -26.25
CA GLY A 31 -16.37 7.97 -26.55
C GLY A 31 -16.02 8.71 -25.27
N THR A 32 -16.05 10.05 -25.28
CA THR A 32 -15.73 10.89 -24.11
C THR A 32 -16.87 10.93 -23.10
N GLU A 33 -17.08 9.83 -22.37
CA GLU A 33 -18.23 9.62 -21.49
C GLU A 33 -17.84 9.31 -20.04
N LEU A 34 -16.53 9.17 -19.76
CA LEU A 34 -15.99 8.83 -18.45
C LEU A 34 -15.35 10.04 -17.79
N ILE A 35 -15.86 10.40 -16.63
CA ILE A 35 -15.47 11.59 -15.89
C ILE A 35 -14.52 11.21 -14.75
N SER A 36 -13.38 11.88 -14.69
CA SER A 36 -12.40 11.80 -13.61
C SER A 36 -12.28 13.15 -12.92
N VAL A 37 -12.61 13.23 -11.63
CA VAL A 37 -12.52 14.46 -10.82
C VAL A 37 -11.62 14.24 -9.61
N TYR A 38 -10.58 15.06 -9.50
CA TYR A 38 -9.63 15.09 -8.41
C TYR A 38 -9.75 16.41 -7.65
N ILE A 39 -10.09 16.34 -6.37
CA ILE A 39 -10.34 17.50 -5.51
C ILE A 39 -9.26 17.55 -4.43
N PRO A 40 -8.34 18.53 -4.48
CA PRO A 40 -7.23 18.60 -3.55
C PRO A 40 -7.70 18.97 -2.15
N LYS A 41 -6.87 18.63 -1.16
CA LYS A 41 -7.10 18.98 0.25
C LYS A 41 -7.32 20.49 0.40
N GLY A 42 -8.38 20.86 1.10
CA GLY A 42 -8.68 22.27 1.42
C GLY A 42 -9.37 23.07 0.31
N LYS A 43 -9.47 22.56 -0.93
CA LYS A 43 -10.28 23.21 -1.98
C LYS A 43 -11.75 23.19 -1.59
N GLN A 44 -12.46 24.29 -1.81
CA GLN A 44 -13.84 24.43 -1.37
C GLN A 44 -14.79 23.70 -2.33
N LEU A 45 -15.62 22.78 -1.81
CA LEU A 45 -16.50 21.96 -2.66
C LEU A 45 -17.49 22.79 -3.47
N HIS A 46 -17.91 23.96 -2.99
CA HIS A 46 -18.84 24.81 -3.73
C HIS A 46 -18.22 25.35 -5.02
N GLU A 47 -16.93 25.71 -5.02
CA GLU A 47 -16.22 26.16 -6.23
C GLU A 47 -16.16 25.01 -7.24
N VAL A 48 -15.86 23.79 -6.77
CA VAL A 48 -15.84 22.60 -7.63
C VAL A 48 -17.23 22.32 -8.21
N ILE A 49 -18.28 22.42 -7.40
CA ILE A 49 -19.67 22.24 -7.86
C ILE A 49 -20.04 23.28 -8.93
N THR A 50 -19.61 24.54 -8.78
CA THR A 50 -19.86 25.58 -9.79
C THR A 50 -19.17 25.23 -11.10
N ILE A 51 -17.89 24.86 -11.07
CA ILE A 51 -17.15 24.43 -12.27
C ILE A 51 -17.86 23.26 -12.95
N LEU A 52 -18.23 22.21 -12.20
CA LEU A 52 -18.90 21.04 -12.77
C LEU A 52 -20.28 21.36 -13.38
N LYS A 53 -20.98 22.39 -12.87
CA LYS A 53 -22.25 22.86 -13.45
C LYS A 53 -22.03 23.65 -14.75
N GLU A 54 -20.95 24.42 -14.83
CA GLU A 54 -20.57 25.13 -16.07
C GLU A 54 -20.18 24.12 -17.16
N GLU A 55 -19.43 23.08 -16.78
CA GLU A 55 -19.11 21.95 -17.67
C GLU A 55 -20.37 21.20 -18.11
N GLN A 56 -21.34 21.03 -17.21
CA GLN A 56 -22.63 20.42 -17.53
C GLN A 56 -23.40 21.23 -18.59
N GLY A 57 -23.49 22.55 -18.42
CA GLY A 57 -24.12 23.42 -19.43
C GLY A 57 -23.38 23.46 -20.76
N THR A 58 -22.06 23.23 -20.74
CA THR A 58 -21.26 23.09 -21.97
C THR A 58 -21.53 21.76 -22.67
N ALA A 59 -21.63 20.67 -21.90
CA ALA A 59 -21.92 19.32 -22.39
C ALA A 59 -23.28 19.20 -23.08
N ASP A 60 -24.26 20.06 -22.75
CA ASP A 60 -25.56 20.11 -23.44
C ASP A 60 -25.43 20.40 -24.96
N ASN A 61 -24.31 20.94 -25.42
CA ASN A 61 -24.05 21.20 -26.85
C ASN A 61 -23.44 19.99 -27.60
N ILE A 62 -23.23 18.85 -26.94
CA ILE A 62 -22.70 17.64 -27.59
C ILE A 62 -23.69 17.15 -28.66
N LYS A 63 -23.17 16.90 -29.87
CA LYS A 63 -23.95 16.50 -31.06
C LYS A 63 -24.54 15.09 -30.94
N SER A 64 -23.80 14.17 -30.33
CA SER A 64 -24.26 12.79 -30.10
C SER A 64 -25.25 12.77 -28.93
N ASP A 65 -26.50 12.39 -29.19
CA ASP A 65 -27.55 12.38 -28.17
C ASP A 65 -27.24 11.43 -27.00
N LEU A 66 -26.68 10.25 -27.29
CA LEU A 66 -26.30 9.25 -26.29
C LEU A 66 -25.18 9.78 -25.40
N THR A 67 -24.08 10.24 -26.00
CA THR A 67 -22.90 10.78 -25.31
C THR A 67 -23.27 12.02 -24.50
N ARG A 68 -24.11 12.91 -25.05
CA ARG A 68 -24.63 14.07 -24.31
C ARG A 68 -25.33 13.64 -23.04
N THR A 69 -26.27 12.70 -23.15
CA THR A 69 -27.04 12.20 -22.01
C THR A 69 -26.13 11.58 -20.95
N HIS A 70 -25.19 10.73 -21.37
CA HIS A 70 -24.23 10.08 -20.46
C HIS A 70 -23.36 11.08 -19.69
N VAL A 71 -22.84 12.11 -20.37
CA VAL A 71 -21.99 13.13 -19.75
C VAL A 71 -22.80 14.02 -18.80
N VAL A 72 -23.96 14.51 -19.24
CA VAL A 72 -24.82 15.41 -18.43
C VAL A 72 -25.33 14.72 -17.18
N ASP A 73 -25.76 13.46 -17.29
CA ASP A 73 -26.25 12.70 -16.15
C ASP A 73 -25.09 12.29 -15.22
N SER A 74 -23.91 11.98 -15.75
CA SER A 74 -22.72 11.68 -14.94
C SER A 74 -22.27 12.91 -14.15
N LEU A 75 -22.20 14.09 -14.78
CA LEU A 75 -21.92 15.36 -14.08
C LEU A 75 -22.96 15.65 -13.00
N SER A 76 -24.25 15.46 -13.32
CA SER A 76 -25.34 15.60 -12.36
C SER A 76 -25.15 14.67 -11.16
N LYS A 77 -24.76 13.41 -11.40
CA LYS A 77 -24.49 12.43 -10.35
C LYS A 77 -23.32 12.85 -9.46
N VAL A 78 -22.21 13.31 -10.05
CA VAL A 78 -21.04 13.81 -9.29
C VAL A 78 -21.44 14.99 -8.43
N VAL A 79 -22.16 15.98 -8.98
CA VAL A 79 -22.62 17.15 -8.21
C VAL A 79 -23.53 16.73 -7.05
N GLN A 80 -24.43 15.78 -7.26
CA GLN A 80 -25.28 15.24 -6.19
C GLN A 80 -24.45 14.57 -5.08
N ARG A 81 -23.41 13.80 -5.44
CA ARG A 81 -22.50 13.19 -4.45
C ARG A 81 -21.73 14.24 -3.67
N LEU A 82 -21.16 15.24 -4.34
CA LEU A 82 -20.40 16.31 -3.68
C LEU A 82 -21.24 17.12 -2.68
N LYS A 83 -22.54 17.30 -2.94
CA LYS A 83 -23.47 17.96 -2.00
C LYS A 83 -23.68 17.20 -0.68
N LEU A 84 -23.42 15.89 -0.63
CA LEU A 84 -23.51 15.10 0.60
C LEU A 84 -22.37 15.41 1.57
N TYR A 85 -21.26 15.97 1.08
CA TYR A 85 -20.11 16.34 1.89
C TYR A 85 -20.28 17.75 2.44
N LYS A 86 -20.15 17.89 3.77
CA LYS A 86 -20.14 19.20 4.44
C LYS A 86 -18.84 19.97 4.15
N LYS A 87 -17.73 19.26 4.02
CA LYS A 87 -16.39 19.80 3.75
C LYS A 87 -15.58 18.76 2.99
N THR A 88 -14.60 19.22 2.23
CA THR A 88 -13.61 18.36 1.59
C THR A 88 -12.91 17.48 2.62
N PRO A 89 -12.81 16.15 2.39
CA PRO A 89 -12.10 15.26 3.29
C PRO A 89 -10.63 15.67 3.51
N GLU A 90 -10.03 15.18 4.60
CA GLU A 90 -8.71 15.63 5.06
C GLU A 90 -7.57 15.44 4.05
N ARG A 91 -7.67 14.43 3.17
CA ARG A 91 -6.66 14.11 2.15
C ARG A 91 -7.07 14.56 0.75
N GLY A 92 -8.25 15.13 0.59
CA GLY A 92 -8.90 15.37 -0.70
C GLY A 92 -9.98 14.34 -1.01
N LEU A 93 -10.49 14.37 -2.25
CA LEU A 93 -11.53 13.45 -2.73
C LEU A 93 -11.31 13.18 -4.21
N VAL A 94 -11.42 11.92 -4.63
CA VAL A 94 -11.42 11.54 -6.04
C VAL A 94 -12.78 10.92 -6.37
N VAL A 95 -13.37 11.34 -7.49
CA VAL A 95 -14.64 10.82 -7.98
C VAL A 95 -14.48 10.40 -9.44
N PHE A 96 -14.74 9.13 -9.72
CA PHE A 96 -14.89 8.61 -11.07
C PHE A 96 -16.36 8.36 -11.36
N CYS A 97 -16.88 8.82 -12.49
CA CYS A 97 -18.28 8.64 -12.84
C CYS A 97 -18.45 8.42 -14.34
N GLY A 98 -19.32 7.49 -14.72
CA GLY A 98 -19.63 7.24 -16.12
C GLY A 98 -20.82 6.30 -16.28
N ALA A 99 -21.36 6.27 -17.50
CA ALA A 99 -22.38 5.31 -17.91
C ALA A 99 -21.70 3.95 -18.20
N LEU A 100 -21.99 2.93 -17.39
CA LEU A 100 -21.39 1.61 -17.52
C LEU A 100 -22.42 0.56 -17.93
N PRO A 101 -22.04 -0.44 -18.75
CA PRO A 101 -22.95 -1.51 -19.12
C PRO A 101 -23.43 -2.29 -17.88
N ARG A 102 -24.63 -2.88 -17.97
CA ARG A 102 -25.18 -3.71 -16.89
C ARG A 102 -24.37 -4.99 -16.71
N GLU A 103 -24.37 -5.52 -15.48
CA GLU A 103 -23.81 -6.85 -15.18
C GLU A 103 -24.51 -7.90 -16.08
N GLY A 104 -23.74 -8.60 -16.91
CA GLY A 104 -24.24 -9.61 -17.86
C GLY A 104 -24.36 -9.16 -19.32
N GLY A 105 -24.09 -7.89 -19.61
CA GLY A 105 -24.23 -7.32 -20.96
C GLY A 105 -25.68 -6.94 -21.25
N GLY A 106 -25.88 -5.75 -21.81
CA GLY A 106 -27.20 -5.24 -22.18
C GLY A 106 -27.16 -4.57 -23.55
N PRO A 107 -28.32 -4.35 -24.19
CA PRO A 107 -28.37 -3.57 -25.42
C PRO A 107 -27.81 -2.15 -25.17
N PRO A 108 -27.21 -1.51 -26.18
CA PRO A 108 -26.77 -0.11 -26.09
C PRO A 108 -27.92 0.79 -25.63
N GLY A 109 -27.68 1.69 -24.68
CA GLY A 109 -28.69 2.54 -24.04
C GLY A 109 -29.28 1.98 -22.74
N SER A 110 -28.84 0.80 -22.28
CA SER A 110 -29.23 0.23 -20.98
C SER A 110 -28.21 0.47 -19.87
N GLU A 111 -27.18 1.28 -20.15
CA GLU A 111 -26.10 1.61 -19.24
C GLU A 111 -26.62 2.25 -17.95
N ILE A 112 -25.91 2.01 -16.86
CA ILE A 112 -26.22 2.54 -15.55
C ILE A 112 -25.08 3.46 -15.14
N ILE A 113 -25.44 4.66 -14.71
CA ILE A 113 -24.47 5.64 -14.23
C ILE A 113 -23.98 5.22 -12.86
N LYS A 114 -22.69 4.87 -12.80
CA LYS A 114 -22.01 4.49 -11.58
C LYS A 114 -21.00 5.57 -11.20
N ALA A 115 -20.96 5.90 -9.92
CA ALA A 115 -20.01 6.82 -9.33
C ALA A 115 -19.18 6.08 -8.29
N PHE A 116 -17.86 6.19 -8.39
CA PHE A 116 -16.88 5.63 -7.48
C PHE A 116 -16.21 6.79 -6.74
N GLU A 117 -16.35 6.78 -5.43
CA GLU A 117 -15.75 7.79 -4.55
C GLU A 117 -14.54 7.16 -3.85
N ILE A 118 -13.38 7.78 -3.99
CA ILE A 118 -12.12 7.28 -3.43
C ILE A 118 -11.52 8.35 -2.52
N ASP A 119 -11.27 7.97 -1.27
CA ASP A 119 -10.46 8.73 -0.33
C ASP A 119 -8.97 8.42 -0.59
N PRO A 120 -8.17 9.37 -1.11
CA PRO A 120 -6.83 9.10 -1.60
C PRO A 120 -5.88 8.61 -0.49
N PRO A 121 -4.85 7.81 -0.83
CA PRO A 121 -3.93 7.25 0.16
C PRO A 121 -3.05 8.33 0.82
N LYS A 122 -2.72 9.40 0.08
CA LYS A 122 -1.89 10.55 0.48
C LYS A 122 -2.63 11.87 0.21
N ASP A 123 -2.10 12.98 0.73
CA ASP A 123 -2.68 14.31 0.50
C ASP A 123 -2.64 14.69 -1.00
N LEU A 124 -3.82 14.93 -1.58
CA LEU A 124 -3.97 15.35 -2.97
C LEU A 124 -3.70 16.85 -3.11
N LYS A 125 -2.81 17.23 -4.02
CA LYS A 125 -2.34 18.62 -4.20
C LYS A 125 -2.95 19.32 -5.42
N THR A 126 -3.27 18.56 -6.46
CA THR A 126 -3.71 19.10 -7.75
C THR A 126 -5.21 18.88 -7.94
N PHE A 127 -5.87 19.86 -8.55
CA PHE A 127 -7.22 19.71 -9.06
C PHE A 127 -7.17 19.22 -10.51
N LEU A 128 -7.96 18.21 -10.84
CA LEU A 128 -8.13 17.71 -12.20
C LEU A 128 -9.61 17.46 -12.46
N TYR A 129 -10.08 17.92 -13.60
CA TYR A 129 -11.35 17.49 -14.19
C TYR A 129 -11.07 17.06 -15.63
N ARG A 130 -11.47 15.86 -15.98
CA ARG A 130 -11.35 15.31 -17.34
C ARG A 130 -12.56 14.46 -17.67
N CYS A 131 -13.00 14.57 -18.92
CA CYS A 131 -14.00 13.71 -19.53
C CYS A 131 -13.35 13.06 -20.75
N ASP A 132 -13.17 11.74 -20.71
CA ASP A 132 -12.44 10.99 -21.74
C ASP A 132 -13.08 9.61 -21.97
N ASP A 133 -12.47 8.79 -22.83
CA ASP A 133 -12.88 7.40 -23.10
C ASP A 133 -12.38 6.38 -22.07
N HIS A 134 -11.55 6.81 -21.12
CA HIS A 134 -11.01 6.01 -20.01
C HIS A 134 -10.99 6.85 -18.73
N PHE A 135 -10.90 6.17 -17.57
CA PHE A 135 -10.67 6.85 -16.31
C PHE A 135 -9.17 7.14 -16.12
N HIS A 136 -8.83 8.39 -15.79
CA HIS A 136 -7.46 8.77 -15.48
C HIS A 136 -7.11 8.32 -14.06
N VAL A 137 -6.55 7.12 -13.91
CA VAL A 137 -6.20 6.52 -12.61
C VAL A 137 -4.72 6.72 -12.22
N ASP A 138 -3.90 7.26 -13.13
CA ASP A 138 -2.44 7.32 -12.98
C ASP A 138 -1.98 8.05 -11.72
N ILE A 139 -2.65 9.15 -11.38
CA ILE A 139 -2.36 9.95 -10.19
C ILE A 139 -2.50 9.08 -8.93
N LEU A 140 -3.57 8.30 -8.82
CA LEU A 140 -3.76 7.42 -7.67
C LEU A 140 -2.78 6.24 -7.67
N ASN A 141 -2.47 5.67 -8.83
CA ASN A 141 -1.47 4.60 -8.96
C ASN A 141 -0.08 5.06 -8.49
N GLU A 142 0.34 6.27 -8.86
CA GLU A 142 1.58 6.86 -8.35
C GLU A 142 1.54 7.07 -6.84
N MET A 143 0.41 7.52 -6.30
CA MET A 143 0.26 7.73 -4.85
C MET A 143 0.28 6.42 -4.05
N LEU A 144 -0.10 5.29 -4.66
CA LEU A 144 -0.05 3.95 -4.06
C LEU A 144 1.35 3.32 -4.04
N LYS A 145 2.33 3.93 -4.72
CA LYS A 145 3.74 3.53 -4.57
C LYS A 145 4.21 3.88 -3.15
N ASP A 146 4.88 2.92 -2.50
CA ASP A 146 5.32 3.11 -1.11
C ASP A 146 6.45 4.14 -1.03
N ASP A 147 6.22 5.20 -0.26
CA ASP A 147 7.26 6.16 0.14
C ASP A 147 7.91 5.67 1.44
N ASN A 148 8.63 4.55 1.38
CA ASN A 148 9.49 4.18 2.49
C ASN A 148 10.70 5.11 2.45
N LEU A 149 10.83 5.98 3.45
CA LEU A 149 12.04 6.78 3.63
C LEU A 149 13.21 5.84 3.96
N ILE A 150 14.19 5.81 3.07
CA ILE A 150 15.39 4.98 3.22
C ILE A 150 16.60 5.89 3.28
N GLY A 151 17.38 5.75 4.33
CA GLY A 151 18.61 6.50 4.52
C GLY A 151 19.76 5.84 3.78
N PHE A 152 20.64 6.64 3.23
CA PHE A 152 21.92 6.22 2.64
C PHE A 152 23.05 6.87 3.41
N LEU A 153 24.02 6.08 3.85
CA LEU A 153 25.27 6.55 4.43
C LEU A 153 26.42 6.04 3.58
N ALA A 154 27.05 6.93 2.81
CA ALA A 154 28.24 6.59 2.01
C ALA A 154 29.49 7.07 2.74
N LEU A 155 30.29 6.17 3.32
CA LEU A 155 31.48 6.52 4.11
C LEU A 155 32.78 5.94 3.58
N ASP A 156 33.85 6.71 3.69
CA ASP A 156 35.24 6.28 3.61
C ASP A 156 36.04 6.93 4.75
N ALA A 157 37.31 6.56 4.90
CA ALA A 157 38.24 7.19 5.84
C ALA A 157 38.49 8.67 5.52
N LYS A 158 38.10 9.18 4.34
CA LYS A 158 38.30 10.57 3.91
C LYS A 158 37.08 11.46 4.06
N ASP A 159 35.88 10.91 3.88
CA ASP A 159 34.63 11.67 3.82
C ASP A 159 33.41 10.75 3.98
N ALA A 160 32.29 11.35 4.38
CA ALA A 160 31.00 10.70 4.47
C ALA A 160 29.90 11.58 3.88
N GLY A 161 28.92 10.93 3.24
CA GLY A 161 27.71 11.55 2.73
C GLY A 161 26.46 10.90 3.31
N TRP A 162 25.42 11.71 3.52
CA TRP A 162 24.08 11.27 3.90
C TRP A 162 23.10 11.56 2.78
N GLY A 163 22.38 10.52 2.36
CA GLY A 163 21.32 10.60 1.36
C GLY A 163 19.98 10.15 1.93
N LEU A 164 18.90 10.66 1.36
CA LEU A 164 17.54 10.26 1.68
C LEU A 164 16.81 9.89 0.40
N LEU A 165 16.35 8.65 0.32
CA LEU A 165 15.44 8.21 -0.72
C LEU A 165 14.01 8.47 -0.25
N HIS A 166 13.29 9.28 -1.02
CA HIS A 166 11.86 9.50 -0.85
C HIS A 166 11.15 9.29 -2.19
N ALA A 167 10.17 8.39 -2.20
CA ALA A 167 9.53 7.89 -3.42
C ALA A 167 10.59 7.31 -4.38
N ASP A 168 10.80 7.96 -5.53
CA ASP A 168 11.74 7.55 -6.58
C ASP A 168 12.91 8.54 -6.72
N LYS A 169 13.11 9.45 -5.75
CA LYS A 169 14.16 10.48 -5.81
C LYS A 169 15.13 10.35 -4.64
N ILE A 170 16.42 10.31 -4.96
CA ILE A 170 17.52 10.39 -4.00
C ILE A 170 17.92 11.86 -3.80
N GLU A 171 17.88 12.32 -2.56
CA GLU A 171 18.33 13.65 -2.16
C GLU A 171 19.59 13.54 -1.29
N VAL A 172 20.64 14.29 -1.61
CA VAL A 172 21.84 14.35 -0.77
C VAL A 172 21.62 15.41 0.30
N LEU A 173 21.57 14.98 1.57
CA LEU A 173 21.31 15.84 2.72
C LEU A 173 22.56 16.60 3.15
N LYS A 174 23.70 15.92 3.22
CA LYS A 174 24.96 16.47 3.73
C LYS A 174 26.16 15.66 3.26
N GLU A 175 27.30 16.33 3.19
CA GLU A 175 28.61 15.73 3.00
C GLU A 175 29.60 16.34 4.00
N THR A 176 30.49 15.51 4.56
CA THR A 176 31.52 15.96 5.49
C THR A 176 32.84 15.25 5.24
N GLY A 177 33.94 15.98 5.27
CA GLY A 177 35.28 15.40 5.30
C GLY A 177 35.63 14.79 6.65
N SER A 178 36.57 13.86 6.68
CA SER A 178 37.04 13.18 7.89
C SER A 178 38.07 14.02 8.65
N GLY A 179 38.98 14.67 7.93
CA GLY A 179 40.14 15.34 8.51
C GLY A 179 41.24 14.37 9.00
N VAL A 180 41.11 13.08 8.67
CA VAL A 180 42.04 12.01 9.08
C VAL A 180 43.28 12.03 8.19
N ALA A 181 44.47 11.91 8.80
CA ALA A 181 45.72 11.86 8.06
C ALA A 181 45.85 10.60 7.17
N GLY A 182 46.44 10.77 5.98
CA GLY A 182 46.74 9.69 5.03
C GLY A 182 47.71 8.63 5.56
N LYS A 183 47.87 7.49 4.84
CA LYS A 183 48.78 6.41 5.33
C LYS A 183 50.21 6.89 5.14
N HIS A 184 51.00 6.90 6.21
CA HIS A 184 52.42 7.22 6.12
C HIS A 184 53.17 6.01 5.54
N ARG A 185 53.95 6.24 4.47
CA ARG A 185 54.75 5.20 3.80
C ARG A 185 56.12 4.97 4.47
N GLN A 186 56.56 5.90 5.32
CA GLN A 186 57.90 5.88 5.91
C GLN A 186 57.91 5.07 7.22
N GLY A 187 58.81 4.08 7.30
CA GLY A 187 59.06 3.30 8.51
C GLY A 187 59.97 4.02 9.52
N GLY A 188 60.03 3.51 10.75
CA GLY A 188 60.89 4.05 11.82
C GLY A 188 60.29 3.86 13.22
N GLN A 189 61.01 4.31 14.26
CA GLN A 189 60.56 4.16 15.67
C GLN A 189 59.23 4.87 15.95
N SER A 190 58.96 5.98 15.26
CA SER A 190 57.72 6.75 15.39
C SER A 190 56.54 6.16 14.61
N ALA A 191 56.74 5.15 13.76
CA ALA A 191 55.68 4.60 12.91
C ALA A 191 54.46 4.10 13.72
N LYS A 192 54.70 3.38 14.83
CA LYS A 192 53.64 2.92 15.74
C LYS A 192 52.87 4.08 16.38
N ARG A 193 53.55 5.20 16.69
CA ARG A 193 52.91 6.39 17.27
C ARG A 193 51.97 7.05 16.26
N PHE A 194 52.40 7.22 15.02
CA PHE A 194 51.57 7.81 13.97
C PHE A 194 50.36 6.93 13.62
N GLN A 195 50.53 5.61 13.64
CA GLN A 195 49.41 4.68 13.48
C GLN A 195 48.35 4.86 14.57
N LYS A 196 48.76 4.90 15.86
CA LYS A 196 47.84 5.13 16.98
C LYS A 196 47.13 6.49 16.90
N LEU A 197 47.84 7.55 16.52
CA LEU A 197 47.23 8.88 16.33
C LEU A 197 46.13 8.84 15.28
N ARG A 198 46.39 8.16 14.16
CA ARG A 198 45.39 7.98 13.11
C ARG A 198 44.19 7.14 13.56
N GLU A 199 44.41 6.06 14.31
CA GLU A 199 43.31 5.25 14.86
C GLU A 199 42.40 6.09 15.78
N MET A 200 42.97 6.99 16.59
CA MET A 200 42.21 7.95 17.39
C MET A 200 41.44 8.96 16.53
N GLU A 201 42.05 9.50 15.47
CA GLU A 201 41.37 10.39 14.52
C GLU A 201 40.19 9.70 13.82
N LEU A 202 40.38 8.44 13.39
CA LEU A 202 39.31 7.63 12.80
C LEU A 202 38.16 7.39 13.77
N THR A 203 38.48 7.05 15.02
CA THR A 203 37.48 6.85 16.07
C THR A 203 36.67 8.13 16.31
N TYR A 204 37.32 9.29 16.38
CA TYR A 204 36.62 10.58 16.52
C TYR A 204 35.74 10.88 15.30
N TYR A 205 36.26 10.61 14.10
CA TYR A 205 35.52 10.78 12.86
C TYR A 205 34.27 9.89 12.81
N PHE A 206 34.39 8.60 13.15
CA PHE A 206 33.25 7.66 13.19
C PHE A 206 32.20 8.07 14.22
N ASN A 207 32.60 8.48 15.42
CA ASN A 207 31.65 9.02 16.41
C ASN A 207 30.90 10.24 15.89
N ARG A 208 31.58 11.14 15.17
CA ARG A 208 30.94 12.30 14.53
C ARG A 208 29.97 11.87 13.43
N VAL A 209 30.35 10.90 12.60
CA VAL A 209 29.48 10.35 11.56
C VAL A 209 28.23 9.72 12.17
N ALA A 210 28.38 8.90 13.21
CA ALA A 210 27.27 8.27 13.92
C ALA A 210 26.31 9.31 14.53
N HIS A 211 26.84 10.36 15.15
CA HIS A 211 26.02 11.44 15.70
C HIS A 211 25.18 12.14 14.63
N ILE A 212 25.80 12.52 13.50
CA ILE A 212 25.10 13.16 12.38
C ILE A 212 24.05 12.21 11.79
N THR A 213 24.38 10.91 11.70
CA THR A 213 23.46 9.88 11.19
C THR A 213 22.21 9.77 12.07
N ARG A 214 22.36 9.78 13.40
CA ARG A 214 21.24 9.82 14.36
C ARG A 214 20.39 11.07 14.16
N GLU A 215 21.02 12.24 14.12
CA GLU A 215 20.31 13.52 13.96
C GLU A 215 19.45 13.52 12.69
N TYR A 216 20.01 13.10 11.54
CA TYR A 216 19.24 13.08 10.30
C TYR A 216 18.20 11.96 10.26
N PHE A 217 18.53 10.74 10.67
CA PHE A 217 17.69 9.57 10.37
C PHE A 217 16.79 9.10 11.50
N ILE A 218 16.96 9.65 12.71
CA ILE A 218 16.05 9.43 13.84
C ILE A 218 15.27 10.71 14.13
N ASP A 219 15.95 11.85 14.27
CA ASP A 219 15.32 13.07 14.79
C ASP A 219 14.62 13.91 13.70
N ILE A 220 15.24 14.05 12.52
CA ILE A 220 14.72 14.89 11.42
C ILE A 220 13.87 14.07 10.44
N TYR A 221 14.41 12.99 9.89
CA TYR A 221 13.80 12.14 8.88
C TYR A 221 13.74 10.69 9.39
N PRO A 222 12.66 10.27 10.06
CA PRO A 222 12.55 8.91 10.58
C PRO A 222 12.53 7.89 9.41
N ILE A 223 13.67 7.27 9.17
CA ILE A 223 13.82 6.26 8.11
C ILE A 223 13.29 4.90 8.57
N LYS A 224 12.85 4.09 7.62
CA LYS A 224 12.50 2.68 7.90
C LYS A 224 13.70 1.75 7.77
N GLY A 225 14.67 2.11 6.94
CA GLY A 225 15.87 1.32 6.72
C GLY A 225 17.05 2.17 6.27
N LEU A 226 18.25 1.68 6.55
CA LEU A 226 19.53 2.34 6.29
C LEU A 226 20.38 1.45 5.38
N ILE A 227 20.89 2.03 4.28
CA ILE A 227 21.90 1.40 3.44
C ILE A 227 23.23 2.09 3.69
N ILE A 228 24.25 1.30 3.96
CA ILE A 228 25.60 1.80 4.21
C ILE A 228 26.47 1.42 3.02
N SER A 229 27.08 2.41 2.36
CA SER A 229 27.99 2.18 1.24
C SER A 229 29.37 2.74 1.52
N GLY A 230 30.37 2.27 0.79
CA GLY A 230 31.71 2.81 0.90
C GLY A 230 32.79 1.91 0.30
N PRO A 231 33.93 2.49 -0.08
CA PRO A 231 35.06 1.74 -0.58
C PRO A 231 35.78 0.98 0.54
N GLY A 232 36.16 -0.26 0.24
CA GLY A 232 37.00 -1.09 1.12
C GLY A 232 36.34 -1.47 2.47
N PRO A 233 37.15 -1.86 3.47
CA PRO A 233 36.66 -2.40 4.74
C PRO A 233 36.20 -1.33 5.73
N THR A 234 36.38 -0.04 5.44
CA THR A 234 36.06 1.07 6.36
C THR A 234 34.62 1.04 6.85
N LYS A 235 33.68 0.71 5.97
CA LYS A 235 32.25 0.57 6.33
C LYS A 235 31.99 -0.62 7.25
N GLU A 236 32.71 -1.72 7.08
CA GLU A 236 32.57 -2.91 7.92
C GLU A 236 33.12 -2.64 9.32
N GLU A 237 34.26 -1.97 9.41
CA GLU A 237 34.81 -1.50 10.69
C GLU A 237 33.85 -0.56 11.41
N PHE A 238 33.18 0.34 10.68
CA PHE A 238 32.20 1.26 11.26
C PHE A 238 30.96 0.53 11.81
N VAL A 239 30.45 -0.48 11.08
CA VAL A 239 29.27 -1.25 11.49
C VAL A 239 29.59 -2.24 12.61
N ASN A 240 30.72 -2.96 12.52
CA ASN A 240 31.07 -4.02 13.47
C ASN A 240 31.53 -3.51 14.83
N ASN A 241 31.97 -2.25 14.92
CA ASN A 241 32.40 -1.62 16.18
C ASN A 241 31.25 -0.87 16.89
N ASP A 242 29.99 -1.07 16.47
CA ASP A 242 28.79 -0.53 17.13
C ASP A 242 28.81 0.99 17.37
N TYR A 243 29.38 1.76 16.43
CA TYR A 243 29.37 3.23 16.51
C TYR A 243 27.95 3.81 16.37
N LEU A 244 27.07 3.11 15.65
CA LEU A 244 25.69 3.54 15.43
C LEU A 244 24.82 3.29 16.67
N GLU A 245 23.83 4.14 16.89
CA GLU A 245 22.81 3.88 17.89
C GLU A 245 22.06 2.57 17.54
N TYR A 246 21.73 1.77 18.56
CA TYR A 246 21.10 0.45 18.41
C TYR A 246 19.88 0.44 17.46
N ARG A 247 19.10 1.53 17.43
CA ARG A 247 17.94 1.67 16.54
C ARG A 247 18.36 1.70 15.08
N LEU A 248 19.38 2.49 14.74
CA LEU A 248 19.90 2.58 13.37
C LEU A 248 20.58 1.28 12.97
N GLN A 249 21.27 0.64 13.90
CA GLN A 249 21.94 -0.63 13.64
C GLN A 249 20.96 -1.74 13.26
N ASN A 250 19.82 -1.80 13.96
CA ASN A 250 18.72 -2.71 13.61
C ASN A 250 17.98 -2.33 12.30
N MET A 251 18.17 -1.10 11.81
CA MET A 251 17.59 -0.63 10.55
C MET A 251 18.52 -0.86 9.35
N ILE A 252 19.75 -1.36 9.54
CA ILE A 252 20.68 -1.61 8.44
C ILE A 252 20.09 -2.71 7.55
N ILE A 253 19.78 -2.35 6.30
CA ILE A 253 19.25 -3.25 5.28
C ILE A 253 20.40 -4.06 4.67
N SER A 254 21.44 -3.35 4.25
CA SER A 254 22.61 -3.94 3.59
C SER A 254 23.80 -2.98 3.62
N THR A 255 24.99 -3.56 3.54
CA THR A 255 26.23 -2.86 3.22
C THR A 255 26.55 -3.04 1.74
N ILE A 256 26.90 -1.98 1.02
CA ILE A 256 27.20 -2.01 -0.43
C ILE A 256 28.64 -1.57 -0.67
N ASP A 257 29.37 -2.35 -1.47
CA ASP A 257 30.66 -1.92 -2.01
C ASP A 257 30.46 -0.86 -3.10
N ALA A 258 30.93 0.35 -2.80
CA ALA A 258 30.94 1.49 -3.71
C ALA A 258 32.38 1.92 -4.02
N SER A 259 32.58 2.50 -5.18
CA SER A 259 33.88 3.02 -5.62
C SER A 259 34.16 4.39 -4.98
N TYR A 260 33.09 5.13 -4.69
CA TYR A 260 33.14 6.46 -4.11
C TYR A 260 32.41 6.53 -2.76
N SER A 261 32.71 7.57 -2.01
CA SER A 261 32.05 7.99 -0.77
C SER A 261 31.39 9.36 -0.98
N GLY A 262 30.81 9.94 0.07
CA GLY A 262 30.25 11.28 -0.02
C GLY A 262 29.03 11.35 -0.95
N SER A 263 28.85 12.47 -1.65
CA SER A 263 27.70 12.70 -2.52
C SER A 263 27.62 11.71 -3.70
N GLU A 264 28.77 11.39 -4.31
CA GLU A 264 28.82 10.46 -5.45
C GLU A 264 28.65 9.00 -4.99
N GLY A 265 29.18 8.64 -3.81
CA GLY A 265 28.96 7.32 -3.22
C GLY A 265 27.49 7.03 -2.90
N ILE A 266 26.69 8.06 -2.58
CA ILE A 266 25.23 7.93 -2.41
C ILE A 266 24.55 7.57 -3.72
N ARG A 267 24.91 8.26 -4.82
CA ARG A 267 24.31 8.02 -6.14
C ARG A 267 24.64 6.62 -6.65
N GLU A 268 25.91 6.22 -6.54
CA GLU A 268 26.34 4.87 -6.92
C GLU A 268 25.63 3.79 -6.08
N ALA A 269 25.49 4.03 -4.77
CA ALA A 269 24.78 3.11 -3.89
C ALA A 269 23.29 3.03 -4.23
N PHE A 270 22.66 4.14 -4.60
CA PHE A 270 21.27 4.16 -5.03
C PHE A 270 21.06 3.26 -6.25
N ASP A 271 21.89 3.43 -7.30
CA ASP A 271 21.80 2.62 -8.52
C ASP A 271 21.94 1.12 -8.22
N LYS A 272 22.94 0.74 -7.41
CA LYS A 272 23.19 -0.64 -7.00
C LYS A 272 22.13 -1.20 -6.04
N SER A 273 21.44 -0.34 -5.29
CA SER A 273 20.46 -0.76 -4.29
C SER A 273 19.08 -1.07 -4.87
N SER A 274 18.84 -0.82 -6.15
CA SER A 274 17.53 -1.02 -6.79
C SER A 274 16.91 -2.41 -6.52
N GLU A 275 17.72 -3.47 -6.57
CA GLU A 275 17.29 -4.85 -6.26
C GLU A 275 17.10 -5.11 -4.75
N ILE A 276 17.83 -4.39 -3.89
CA ILE A 276 17.73 -4.53 -2.43
C ILE A 276 16.50 -3.79 -1.91
N LEU A 277 16.22 -2.61 -2.47
CA LEU A 277 15.09 -1.76 -2.11
C LEU A 277 13.75 -2.38 -2.49
N SER A 278 13.67 -3.08 -3.63
CA SER A 278 12.48 -3.84 -4.02
C SER A 278 12.14 -4.92 -2.99
N ASN A 279 13.16 -5.59 -2.43
CA ASN A 279 13.02 -6.57 -1.36
C ASN A 279 12.68 -5.93 0.00
N PHE A 280 13.15 -4.72 0.29
CA PHE A 280 12.91 -4.06 1.58
C PHE A 280 11.43 -3.73 1.84
N ARG A 281 10.64 -3.42 0.79
CA ARG A 281 9.17 -3.29 0.91
C ARG A 281 8.51 -4.57 1.45
N MET A 282 9.14 -5.74 1.29
CA MET A 282 8.64 -7.03 1.76
C MET A 282 8.98 -7.37 3.22
N VAL A 283 9.77 -6.54 3.93
CA VAL A 283 10.26 -6.88 5.29
C VAL A 283 9.15 -6.84 6.33
N GLU A 284 8.21 -5.89 6.23
CA GLU A 284 7.03 -5.86 7.13
C GLU A 284 6.14 -7.09 6.88
N GLU A 285 5.92 -7.46 5.62
CA GLU A 285 5.15 -8.66 5.24
C GLU A 285 5.83 -9.94 5.75
N LYS A 286 7.16 -10.03 5.63
CA LYS A 286 7.98 -11.13 6.13
C LYS A 286 7.75 -11.39 7.61
N GLN A 287 7.85 -10.36 8.45
CA GLN A 287 7.69 -10.52 9.90
C GLN A 287 6.30 -11.03 10.28
N ILE A 288 5.25 -10.56 9.59
CA ILE A 288 3.87 -10.99 9.80
C ILE A 288 3.70 -12.47 9.43
N ILE A 289 4.25 -12.89 8.29
CA ILE A 289 4.17 -14.26 7.80
C ILE A 289 5.01 -15.22 8.66
N GLU A 290 6.23 -14.86 9.01
CA GLU A 290 7.06 -15.67 9.93
C GLU A 290 6.37 -15.87 11.29
N LYS A 291 5.72 -14.82 11.81
CA LYS A 291 4.94 -14.93 13.06
C LYS A 291 3.79 -15.92 12.90
N LEU A 292 3.06 -15.90 11.78
CA LEU A 292 1.98 -16.85 11.49
C LEU A 292 2.51 -18.29 11.42
N PHE A 293 3.52 -18.55 10.59
CA PHE A 293 4.09 -19.89 10.43
C PHE A 293 4.71 -20.43 11.72
N LYS A 294 5.35 -19.57 12.52
CA LYS A 294 5.81 -19.94 13.85
C LYS A 294 4.67 -20.41 14.74
N LYS A 295 3.50 -19.75 14.69
CA LYS A 295 2.32 -20.15 15.48
C LYS A 295 1.67 -21.45 14.98
N ILE A 296 1.67 -21.68 13.67
CA ILE A 296 1.22 -22.95 13.07
C ILE A 296 2.14 -24.10 13.48
N ASN A 297 3.46 -23.93 13.35
CA ASN A 297 4.44 -25.00 13.58
C ASN A 297 4.75 -25.27 15.06
N SER A 298 4.48 -24.34 15.97
CA SER A 298 4.82 -24.47 17.40
C SER A 298 3.87 -25.36 18.21
N ASN A 299 2.94 -26.09 17.57
CA ASN A 299 1.87 -26.87 18.23
C ASN A 299 1.05 -26.08 19.26
N SER A 300 1.12 -24.74 19.22
CA SER A 300 0.41 -23.87 20.16
C SER A 300 -1.10 -23.84 19.92
N GLY A 301 -1.55 -24.30 18.74
CA GLY A 301 -2.94 -24.21 18.27
C GLY A 301 -3.43 -22.77 18.08
N LEU A 302 -2.52 -21.79 18.05
CA LEU A 302 -2.84 -20.38 17.87
C LEU A 302 -2.76 -19.93 16.40
N GLY A 303 -2.13 -20.72 15.53
CA GLY A 303 -2.11 -20.46 14.09
C GLY A 303 -3.08 -21.39 13.39
N ILE A 304 -4.01 -20.82 12.62
CA ILE A 304 -4.95 -21.58 11.78
C ILE A 304 -4.85 -21.14 10.33
N TYR A 305 -5.18 -22.04 9.43
CA TYR A 305 -5.32 -21.80 7.99
C TYR A 305 -6.60 -22.48 7.51
N GLY A 306 -7.09 -22.09 6.33
CA GLY A 306 -8.37 -22.56 5.83
C GLY A 306 -9.50 -21.56 6.08
N LEU A 307 -10.21 -21.23 5.01
CA LEU A 307 -11.17 -20.13 4.99
C LEU A 307 -12.38 -20.40 5.90
N ASP A 308 -12.94 -21.62 5.86
CA ASP A 308 -14.13 -21.98 6.62
C ASP A 308 -13.87 -21.95 8.14
N ASP A 309 -12.73 -22.51 8.56
CA ASP A 309 -12.30 -22.51 9.95
C ASP A 309 -12.07 -21.08 10.46
N ILE A 310 -11.41 -20.24 9.66
CA ILE A 310 -11.19 -18.83 9.99
C ILE A 310 -12.52 -18.09 10.15
N ILE A 311 -13.49 -18.29 9.24
CA ILE A 311 -14.81 -17.64 9.35
C ILE A 311 -15.54 -18.10 10.62
N ASN A 312 -15.49 -19.39 10.95
CA ASN A 312 -16.12 -19.93 12.15
C ASN A 312 -15.49 -19.36 13.43
N HIS A 313 -14.17 -19.34 13.52
CA HIS A 313 -13.45 -18.75 14.65
C HIS A 313 -13.63 -17.22 14.73
N LEU A 314 -13.76 -16.54 13.58
CA LEU A 314 -14.02 -15.11 13.51
C LEU A 314 -15.41 -14.80 14.07
N LYS A 315 -16.45 -15.54 13.65
CA LYS A 315 -17.83 -15.39 14.18
C LYS A 315 -17.88 -15.58 15.71
N ASN A 316 -17.01 -16.42 16.26
CA ASN A 316 -16.89 -16.67 17.70
C ASN A 316 -15.92 -15.71 18.44
N ASN A 317 -15.43 -14.65 17.78
CA ASN A 317 -14.54 -13.64 18.38
C ASN A 317 -13.21 -14.19 18.94
N ILE A 318 -12.71 -15.27 18.34
CA ILE A 318 -11.48 -15.97 18.77
C ILE A 318 -10.26 -15.43 18.01
N VAL A 319 -10.47 -14.88 16.80
CA VAL A 319 -9.38 -14.45 15.91
C VAL A 319 -8.81 -13.08 16.32
N GLU A 320 -7.48 -13.02 16.48
CA GLU A 320 -6.74 -11.78 16.75
C GLU A 320 -6.42 -11.05 15.45
N THR A 321 -5.76 -11.73 14.52
CA THR A 321 -5.28 -11.16 13.25
C THR A 321 -5.52 -12.13 12.11
N ILE A 322 -6.14 -11.67 11.02
CA ILE A 322 -6.27 -12.40 9.76
C ILE A 322 -5.23 -11.84 8.79
N ILE A 323 -4.55 -12.73 8.08
CA ILE A 323 -3.58 -12.40 7.05
C ILE A 323 -4.09 -13.02 5.75
N ILE A 324 -4.28 -12.20 4.72
CA ILE A 324 -4.85 -12.61 3.44
C ILE A 324 -4.03 -12.04 2.28
N THR A 325 -3.86 -12.81 1.20
CA THR A 325 -3.20 -12.27 0.00
C THR A 325 -4.16 -11.43 -0.85
N ASP A 326 -3.61 -10.44 -1.54
CA ASP A 326 -4.35 -9.58 -2.48
C ASP A 326 -4.84 -10.34 -3.74
N ASN A 327 -4.15 -11.40 -4.13
CA ASN A 327 -4.47 -12.26 -5.27
C ASN A 327 -5.39 -13.45 -4.91
N THR A 328 -6.21 -13.31 -3.87
CA THR A 328 -7.17 -14.36 -3.47
C THR A 328 -8.23 -14.61 -4.53
N GLU A 329 -8.76 -13.55 -5.16
CA GLU A 329 -9.79 -13.63 -6.20
C GLU A 329 -11.04 -14.41 -5.78
N LEU A 330 -11.35 -14.42 -4.47
CA LEU A 330 -12.52 -15.08 -3.90
C LEU A 330 -13.63 -14.08 -3.60
N TYR A 331 -14.85 -14.48 -3.88
CA TYR A 331 -16.06 -13.70 -3.66
C TYR A 331 -17.09 -14.52 -2.90
N LYS A 332 -17.75 -13.89 -1.94
CA LYS A 332 -18.95 -14.40 -1.30
C LYS A 332 -20.16 -14.02 -2.16
N VAL A 333 -20.85 -15.00 -2.71
CA VAL A 333 -22.15 -14.81 -3.36
C VAL A 333 -23.24 -15.17 -2.36
N GLU A 334 -24.13 -14.23 -2.11
CA GLU A 334 -25.27 -14.38 -1.20
C GLU A 334 -26.57 -14.27 -2.00
N SER A 335 -27.49 -15.20 -1.77
CA SER A 335 -28.85 -15.16 -2.31
C SER A 335 -29.84 -14.97 -1.17
N LYS A 336 -30.73 -13.99 -1.30
CA LYS A 336 -31.77 -13.69 -0.32
C LYS A 336 -33.13 -13.82 -0.97
N CYS A 337 -33.97 -14.69 -0.42
CA CYS A 337 -35.35 -14.80 -0.87
C CYS A 337 -36.17 -13.64 -0.32
N THR A 338 -36.79 -12.84 -1.20
CA THR A 338 -37.65 -11.71 -0.81
C THR A 338 -38.92 -12.13 -0.08
N ARG A 339 -39.37 -13.38 -0.25
CA ARG A 339 -40.61 -13.90 0.35
C ARG A 339 -40.42 -14.44 1.76
N CYS A 340 -39.37 -15.22 2.01
CA CYS A 340 -39.15 -15.88 3.31
C CYS A 340 -37.86 -15.46 4.02
N ASN A 341 -37.08 -14.53 3.45
CA ASN A 341 -35.78 -14.08 3.97
C ASN A 341 -34.76 -15.20 4.18
N ASN A 342 -34.94 -16.38 3.55
CA ASN A 342 -33.92 -17.42 3.58
C ASN A 342 -32.67 -16.92 2.84
N ILE A 343 -31.51 -17.13 3.45
CA ILE A 343 -30.20 -16.69 2.94
C ILE A 343 -29.41 -17.93 2.57
N GLN A 344 -28.90 -17.98 1.33
CA GLN A 344 -27.88 -18.95 0.94
C GLN A 344 -26.58 -18.20 0.65
N GLU A 345 -25.47 -18.74 1.12
CA GLU A 345 -24.14 -18.18 0.86
C GLU A 345 -23.23 -19.23 0.24
N LYS A 346 -22.45 -18.83 -0.75
CA LYS A 346 -21.43 -19.66 -1.38
C LYS A 346 -20.22 -18.81 -1.71
N ILE A 347 -19.03 -19.31 -1.37
CA ILE A 347 -17.76 -18.64 -1.68
C ILE A 347 -17.21 -19.27 -2.95
N VAL A 348 -16.92 -18.44 -3.95
CA VAL A 348 -16.51 -18.86 -5.29
C VAL A 348 -15.38 -17.97 -5.81
N GLU A 349 -14.62 -18.48 -6.77
CA GLU A 349 -13.64 -17.70 -7.52
C GLU A 349 -14.32 -16.62 -8.37
N GLN A 350 -13.63 -15.52 -8.65
CA GLN A 350 -14.13 -14.36 -9.39
C GLN A 350 -14.81 -14.76 -10.72
N GLN A 351 -14.23 -15.68 -11.47
CA GLN A 351 -14.76 -16.14 -12.76
C GLN A 351 -16.12 -16.84 -12.62
N LYS A 352 -16.38 -17.46 -11.46
CA LYS A 352 -17.61 -18.20 -11.17
C LYS A 352 -18.69 -17.32 -10.52
N VAL A 353 -18.43 -16.05 -10.25
CA VAL A 353 -19.40 -15.14 -9.59
C VAL A 353 -20.65 -14.97 -10.43
N ILE A 354 -20.51 -14.61 -11.71
CA ILE A 354 -21.63 -14.41 -12.64
C ILE A 354 -22.45 -15.70 -12.79
N PRO A 355 -21.88 -16.87 -13.15
CA PRO A 355 -22.68 -18.09 -13.28
C PRO A 355 -23.34 -18.49 -11.97
N THR A 356 -22.68 -18.32 -10.82
CA THR A 356 -23.29 -18.64 -9.50
C THR A 356 -24.45 -17.69 -9.17
N LYS A 357 -24.35 -16.40 -9.50
CA LYS A 357 -25.47 -15.45 -9.36
C LYS A 357 -26.65 -15.88 -10.25
N THR A 358 -26.38 -16.28 -11.48
CA THR A 358 -27.41 -16.77 -12.42
C THR A 358 -28.04 -18.09 -11.95
N GLU A 359 -27.25 -19.01 -11.42
CA GLU A 359 -27.74 -20.26 -10.80
C GLU A 359 -28.69 -19.97 -9.63
N PHE A 360 -28.33 -19.04 -8.74
CA PHE A 360 -29.20 -18.65 -7.63
C PHE A 360 -30.45 -17.89 -8.08
N GLN A 361 -30.42 -17.14 -9.17
CA GLN A 361 -31.61 -16.50 -9.73
C GLN A 361 -32.57 -17.51 -10.39
N ASN A 362 -32.02 -18.52 -11.04
CA ASN A 362 -32.82 -19.52 -11.78
C ASN A 362 -33.32 -20.67 -10.89
N SER A 363 -32.67 -20.93 -9.75
CA SER A 363 -33.11 -21.96 -8.80
C SER A 363 -34.19 -21.42 -7.87
N PRO A 364 -35.32 -22.11 -7.68
CA PRO A 364 -36.35 -21.64 -6.75
C PRO A 364 -35.86 -21.77 -5.30
N CYS A 365 -36.37 -20.89 -4.42
CA CYS A 365 -35.95 -20.88 -3.03
C CYS A 365 -36.17 -22.27 -2.36
N PRO A 366 -35.17 -22.87 -1.70
CA PRO A 366 -35.30 -24.20 -1.10
C PRO A 366 -36.39 -24.27 -0.02
N SER A 367 -36.68 -23.16 0.65
CA SER A 367 -37.65 -23.12 1.75
C SER A 367 -39.08 -22.83 1.30
N CYS A 368 -39.28 -22.02 0.24
CA CYS A 368 -40.62 -21.55 -0.13
C CYS A 368 -40.94 -21.64 -1.63
N ASN A 369 -40.04 -22.22 -2.42
CA ASN A 369 -40.14 -22.44 -3.87
C ASN A 369 -40.45 -21.17 -4.70
N ALA A 370 -40.18 -19.98 -4.16
CA ALA A 370 -40.39 -18.72 -4.84
C ALA A 370 -39.20 -18.39 -5.76
N ALA A 371 -39.48 -17.77 -6.90
CA ALA A 371 -38.49 -17.35 -7.90
C ALA A 371 -37.88 -15.95 -7.64
N ASN A 372 -38.41 -15.19 -6.68
CA ASN A 372 -37.98 -13.83 -6.41
C ASN A 372 -36.76 -13.83 -5.47
N ILE A 373 -35.57 -14.04 -6.04
CA ILE A 373 -34.30 -14.13 -5.33
C ILE A 373 -33.43 -12.95 -5.69
N GLU A 374 -32.99 -12.21 -4.68
CA GLU A 374 -31.98 -11.17 -4.82
C GLU A 374 -30.60 -11.81 -4.63
N THR A 375 -29.68 -11.55 -5.56
CA THR A 375 -28.31 -12.05 -5.48
C THR A 375 -27.33 -10.90 -5.35
N ASN A 376 -26.39 -11.03 -4.41
CA ASN A 376 -25.32 -10.07 -4.20
C ASN A 376 -23.97 -10.79 -4.22
N GLY A 377 -22.96 -10.13 -4.78
CA GLY A 377 -21.58 -10.62 -4.77
C GLY A 377 -20.71 -9.64 -4.00
N GLN A 378 -20.03 -10.12 -2.97
CA GLN A 378 -19.12 -9.33 -2.17
C GLN A 378 -17.72 -9.94 -2.20
N ASP A 379 -16.70 -9.12 -2.28
CA ASP A 379 -15.31 -9.58 -2.15
C ASP A 379 -15.04 -10.22 -0.79
N ILE A 380 -14.18 -11.24 -0.75
CA ILE A 380 -13.87 -11.93 0.51
C ILE A 380 -13.18 -11.01 1.53
N VAL A 381 -12.28 -10.13 1.10
CA VAL A 381 -11.57 -9.20 2.00
C VAL A 381 -12.56 -8.18 2.55
N ASP A 382 -13.49 -7.69 1.72
CA ASP A 382 -14.55 -6.78 2.17
C ASP A 382 -15.48 -7.46 3.18
N TYR A 383 -15.88 -8.70 2.92
CA TYR A 383 -16.72 -9.49 3.82
C TYR A 383 -16.02 -9.73 5.16
N LEU A 384 -14.75 -10.15 5.14
CA LEU A 384 -13.94 -10.35 6.34
C LEU A 384 -13.75 -9.03 7.09
N ALA A 385 -13.54 -7.90 6.39
CA ALA A 385 -13.42 -6.58 7.01
C ALA A 385 -14.67 -6.15 7.76
N LEU A 386 -15.86 -6.43 7.22
CA LEU A 386 -17.12 -6.15 7.92
C LEU A 386 -17.30 -7.02 9.17
N LEU A 387 -16.89 -8.29 9.13
CA LEU A 387 -16.94 -9.17 10.30
C LEU A 387 -15.90 -8.77 11.35
N ALA A 388 -14.67 -8.51 10.91
CA ALA A 388 -13.57 -8.12 11.78
C ALA A 388 -13.83 -6.80 12.50
N ALA A 389 -14.50 -5.83 11.84
CA ALA A 389 -14.93 -4.59 12.48
C ALA A 389 -15.90 -4.83 13.65
N LYS A 390 -16.74 -5.87 13.60
CA LYS A 390 -17.67 -6.23 14.68
C LYS A 390 -16.96 -6.94 15.84
N THR A 391 -15.90 -7.69 15.57
CA THR A 391 -15.19 -8.53 16.56
C THR A 391 -13.92 -7.88 17.10
N GLY A 392 -13.48 -6.75 16.52
CA GLY A 392 -12.21 -6.12 16.84
C GLY A 392 -11.00 -6.96 16.38
N THR A 393 -11.16 -7.71 15.31
CA THR A 393 -10.08 -8.49 14.68
C THR A 393 -9.29 -7.59 13.73
N LYS A 394 -7.96 -7.75 13.67
CA LYS A 394 -7.12 -7.02 12.70
C LYS A 394 -7.06 -7.81 11.40
N ILE A 395 -7.12 -7.13 10.26
CA ILE A 395 -6.87 -7.75 8.95
C ILE A 395 -5.64 -7.09 8.36
N GLU A 396 -4.72 -7.91 7.88
CA GLU A 396 -3.56 -7.49 7.13
C GLU A 396 -3.62 -8.12 5.74
N VAL A 397 -3.63 -7.27 4.71
CA VAL A 397 -3.54 -7.72 3.32
C VAL A 397 -2.08 -7.65 2.88
N ILE A 398 -1.55 -8.77 2.38
CA ILE A 398 -0.18 -8.86 1.87
C ILE A 398 -0.16 -9.12 0.37
N SER A 399 0.94 -8.75 -0.29
CA SER A 399 1.13 -9.05 -1.70
C SER A 399 1.35 -10.54 -1.93
N GLY A 400 0.53 -11.16 -2.79
CA GLY A 400 0.66 -12.57 -3.16
C GLY A 400 1.80 -12.88 -4.12
N ASN A 401 2.49 -11.86 -4.64
CA ASN A 401 3.61 -12.02 -5.58
C ASN A 401 4.99 -12.07 -4.89
N THR A 402 5.03 -11.87 -3.57
CA THR A 402 6.27 -11.96 -2.79
C THR A 402 6.57 -13.42 -2.43
N GLU A 403 7.82 -13.75 -2.10
CA GLU A 403 8.20 -15.10 -1.65
C GLU A 403 7.33 -15.56 -0.45
N HIS A 404 7.10 -14.67 0.50
CA HIS A 404 6.24 -14.91 1.67
C HIS A 404 4.75 -14.98 1.32
N GLY A 405 4.30 -14.19 0.33
CA GLY A 405 2.96 -14.29 -0.24
C GLY A 405 2.70 -15.64 -0.90
N LEU A 406 3.69 -16.16 -1.66
CA LEU A 406 3.64 -17.49 -2.24
C LEU A 406 3.61 -18.59 -1.17
N MET A 407 4.33 -18.40 -0.07
CA MET A 407 4.29 -19.28 1.10
C MET A 407 2.88 -19.34 1.70
N LEU A 408 2.21 -18.18 1.92
CA LEU A 408 0.81 -18.15 2.35
C LEU A 408 -0.12 -18.76 1.29
N GLY A 409 0.19 -18.58 0.00
CA GLY A 409 -0.52 -19.20 -1.11
C GLY A 409 -0.53 -20.72 -1.03
N SER A 410 0.58 -21.34 -0.60
CA SER A 410 0.68 -22.80 -0.45
C SER A 410 -0.27 -23.41 0.59
N ILE A 411 -0.71 -22.61 1.56
CA ILE A 411 -1.65 -23.04 2.62
C ILE A 411 -3.08 -22.48 2.41
N GLY A 412 -3.39 -21.99 1.21
CA GLY A 412 -4.73 -21.55 0.84
C GLY A 412 -4.95 -20.04 0.80
N LYS A 413 -3.88 -19.23 0.69
CA LYS A 413 -3.91 -17.75 0.53
C LYS A 413 -4.49 -16.96 1.70
N ILE A 414 -4.89 -17.63 2.78
CA ILE A 414 -5.45 -17.04 3.99
C ILE A 414 -4.95 -17.79 5.23
N GLY A 415 -4.60 -17.04 6.26
CA GLY A 415 -4.23 -17.58 7.56
C GLY A 415 -4.71 -16.65 8.68
N ALA A 416 -4.77 -17.16 9.90
CA ALA A 416 -5.12 -16.35 11.04
C ALA A 416 -4.35 -16.73 12.32
N ILE A 417 -4.13 -15.73 13.15
CA ILE A 417 -3.60 -15.86 14.51
C ILE A 417 -4.76 -15.69 15.47
N LEU A 418 -4.96 -16.67 16.34
CA LEU A 418 -6.00 -16.71 17.37
C LEU A 418 -5.52 -16.02 18.65
N ARG A 419 -6.45 -15.42 19.39
CA ARG A 419 -6.21 -14.81 20.71
C ARG A 419 -5.92 -15.87 21.78
N TYR A 420 -6.57 -17.02 21.68
CA TYR A 420 -6.41 -18.17 22.57
C TYR A 420 -6.70 -19.46 21.78
N ASN A 421 -6.20 -20.58 22.27
CA ASN A 421 -6.41 -21.88 21.65
C ASN A 421 -7.76 -22.47 22.12
N PRO A 422 -8.76 -22.65 21.21
CA PRO A 422 -10.07 -23.17 21.57
C PRO A 422 -10.06 -24.67 21.92
N ASN A 423 -9.03 -25.40 21.48
CA ASN A 423 -8.86 -26.84 21.74
C ASN A 423 -8.07 -27.13 23.02
N TYR A 424 -7.59 -26.10 23.72
CA TYR A 424 -6.97 -26.26 25.03
C TYR A 424 -8.09 -26.52 26.05
N SER A 425 -8.43 -27.79 26.21
CA SER A 425 -9.24 -28.26 27.34
C SER A 425 -8.40 -28.08 28.61
N SER A 426 -9.00 -27.46 29.63
CA SER A 426 -8.43 -27.47 30.99
C SER A 426 -8.45 -28.86 31.59
#